data_AF-A0A150IND0-F1
#
_entry.id   AF-A0A150IND0-F1
#
_cell.length_a   1.000
_cell.length_b   1.000
_cell.length_c   1.000
_cell.angle_alpha   90.00
_cell.angle_beta   90.00
_cell.angle_gamma   90.00
#
_symmetry.space_group_name_H-M   'P 1'
#
loop_
_entity.id
_entity.type
_entity.pdbx_description
1 polymer ?
#
loop_
_entity_poly.entity_id
_entity_poly.type
_entity_poly.pdbx_seq_one_letter_code
_entity_poly.pdbx_strand_id
1 'polypeptide(L)'
;MSDVKEEIRKYGYPLIFGSDVNPPSGYIEKLSTSFDSILYIPSLSIPVKEKNELSKDHEATNAHERDSLSAALKAYLHYKNKFIQIKSKIPQELSPYSSRIIGEVIKGMPIKEAFDKIKEDLKEKEDEVKVEQRNPEDIILEQSKIIENYKEKQNILKKDFEKIQSENVGLNKKLQEKDSTIMSLERKLFDILDRQKKEALKENVIKTKNFEITSLRKSVDILKTKVNLLAEENKRLKELKPLMESEDIIIGKVLPVFSIDGIRNLVKNQDLTEGDVVYLKDATGGGAEASKMLSEIKVKAVLILGKISHQAQEELIDVEIPIIDSKDIKMEVISKFVILDKESFDLVYKIKKEQLLVLKKEKESDKLLKIIKDYKEQRKSDYKV
;
A
#
# COMPACT_ATOMS: atom_id res chain seq x y z
N MET A 1 5.34 44.41 20.41
CA MET A 1 6.57 44.46 21.25
C MET A 1 6.34 45.26 22.52
N SER A 2 5.46 46.28 22.52
CA SER A 2 4.92 46.95 23.72
C SER A 2 4.33 45.96 24.72
N ASP A 3 3.48 45.06 24.24
CA ASP A 3 2.66 44.20 25.11
C ASP A 3 3.52 43.18 25.88
N VAL A 4 4.58 42.66 25.24
CA VAL A 4 5.56 41.76 25.88
C VAL A 4 6.42 42.52 26.90
N LYS A 5 6.78 43.78 26.62
CA LYS A 5 7.52 44.61 27.57
C LYS A 5 6.68 44.95 28.81
N GLU A 6 5.39 45.23 28.61
CA GLU A 6 4.44 45.46 29.70
C GLU A 6 4.24 44.21 30.55
N GLU A 7 4.11 43.05 29.92
CA GLU A 7 3.98 41.78 30.65
C GLU A 7 5.22 41.48 31.51
N ILE A 8 6.43 41.65 30.97
CA ILE A 8 7.68 41.48 31.72
C ILE A 8 7.73 42.45 32.91
N ARG A 9 7.33 43.71 32.72
CA ARG A 9 7.34 44.74 33.77
C ARG A 9 6.44 44.40 34.97
N LYS A 10 5.37 43.62 34.77
CA LYS A 10 4.53 43.15 35.89
C LYS A 10 5.31 42.31 36.90
N TYR A 11 6.34 41.59 36.43
CA TYR A 11 7.21 40.75 37.26
C TYR A 11 8.49 41.47 37.72
N GLY A 12 8.73 42.68 37.23
CA GLY A 12 9.87 43.52 37.59
C GLY A 12 10.76 43.90 36.41
N TYR A 13 11.97 44.36 36.72
CA TYR A 13 12.97 44.73 35.71
C TYR A 13 13.96 43.58 35.52
N PRO A 14 14.04 42.98 34.32
CA PRO A 14 14.95 41.86 34.06
C PRO A 14 16.41 42.33 34.08
N LEU A 15 17.27 41.61 34.79
CA LEU A 15 18.72 41.87 34.77
C LEU A 15 19.42 41.14 33.61
N ILE A 16 18.99 39.91 33.30
CA ILE A 16 19.62 39.02 32.33
C ILE A 16 18.53 38.41 31.42
N PHE A 17 18.75 38.45 30.11
CA PHE A 17 18.00 37.65 29.13
C PHE A 17 18.88 36.50 28.64
N GLY A 18 18.38 35.27 28.65
CA GLY A 18 19.10 34.10 28.14
C GLY A 18 18.61 33.69 26.75
N SER A 19 19.54 33.32 25.87
CA SER A 19 19.26 32.65 24.59
C SER A 19 19.60 31.16 24.68
N ASP A 20 18.82 30.29 24.05
CA ASP A 20 19.13 28.87 23.89
C ASP A 20 20.00 28.58 22.66
N VAL A 21 20.12 29.54 21.74
CA VAL A 21 20.86 29.42 20.49
C VAL A 21 21.97 30.47 20.36
N ASN A 22 23.01 30.12 19.60
CA ASN A 22 24.08 31.02 19.18
C ASN A 22 24.17 30.98 17.64
N PRO A 23 23.94 32.11 16.92
CA PRO A 23 23.63 33.44 17.44
C PRO A 23 22.21 33.56 18.03
N PRO A 24 21.97 34.52 18.96
CA PRO A 24 20.65 34.76 19.52
C PRO A 24 19.69 35.34 18.47
N SER A 25 18.39 35.23 18.71
CA SER A 25 17.40 35.86 17.84
C SER A 25 17.42 37.38 17.96
N GLY A 26 17.24 38.09 16.86
CA GLY A 26 17.19 39.57 16.85
C GLY A 26 16.02 40.15 17.67
N TYR A 27 15.04 39.32 18.05
CA TYR A 27 13.99 39.72 18.98
C TYR A 27 14.51 39.83 20.42
N ILE A 28 15.29 38.84 20.88
CA ILE A 28 15.88 38.83 22.22
C ILE A 28 16.92 39.95 22.36
N GLU A 29 17.74 40.18 21.33
CA GLU A 29 18.71 41.29 21.31
C GLU A 29 18.05 42.67 21.47
N LYS A 30 16.93 42.89 20.77
CA LYS A 30 16.16 44.13 20.90
C LYS A 30 15.50 44.25 22.28
N LEU A 31 15.07 43.14 22.88
CA LEU A 31 14.51 43.14 24.23
C LEU A 31 15.58 43.45 25.28
N SER A 32 16.74 42.78 25.24
CA SER A 32 17.83 43.03 26.18
C SER A 32 18.31 44.48 26.12
N THR A 33 18.46 45.02 24.90
CA THR A 33 18.83 46.43 24.70
C THR A 33 17.77 47.38 25.24
N SER A 34 16.48 47.08 25.04
CA SER A 34 15.39 47.95 25.50
C SER A 34 15.24 48.00 27.02
N PHE A 35 15.70 46.98 27.74
CA PHE A 35 15.64 46.91 29.20
C PHE A 35 16.99 47.26 29.86
N ASP A 36 18.01 47.60 29.07
CA ASP A 36 19.40 47.75 29.54
C ASP A 36 19.85 46.51 30.35
N SER A 37 19.54 45.33 29.83
CA SER A 37 19.79 44.04 30.44
C SER A 37 20.93 43.30 29.74
N ILE A 38 21.59 42.41 30.47
CA ILE A 38 22.67 41.60 29.94
C ILE A 38 22.10 40.47 29.09
N LEU A 39 22.61 40.30 27.87
CA LEU A 39 22.26 39.17 27.01
C LEU A 39 23.24 38.02 27.24
N TYR A 40 22.77 36.93 27.84
CA TYR A 40 23.52 35.69 27.95
C TYR A 40 23.34 34.84 26.69
N ILE A 41 24.47 34.50 26.06
CA ILE A 41 24.53 33.65 24.87
C ILE A 41 25.42 32.45 25.21
N PRO A 42 24.96 31.21 25.01
CA PRO A 42 25.77 30.02 25.24
C PRO A 42 26.88 29.93 24.19
N SER A 43 27.99 29.28 24.51
CA SER A 43 29.10 29.09 23.57
C SER A 43 28.67 28.36 22.30
N LEU A 44 27.79 27.36 22.44
CA LEU A 44 27.12 26.63 21.38
C LEU A 44 25.62 26.57 21.66
N SER A 45 24.80 26.48 20.62
CA SER A 45 23.36 26.27 20.77
C SER A 45 23.08 25.03 21.63
N ILE A 46 22.19 25.18 22.62
CA ILE A 46 21.89 24.15 23.62
C ILE A 46 21.21 22.96 22.94
N PRO A 47 21.80 21.75 22.98
CA PRO A 47 21.20 20.57 22.38
C PRO A 47 19.87 20.19 23.07
N VAL A 48 18.93 19.62 22.32
CA VAL A 48 17.61 19.21 22.84
C VAL A 48 17.71 18.29 24.06
N LYS A 49 18.69 17.37 24.08
CA LYS A 49 18.96 16.49 25.22
C LYS A 49 19.28 17.29 26.48
N GLU A 50 20.14 18.30 26.36
CA GLU A 50 20.53 19.17 27.47
C GLU A 50 19.36 20.06 27.92
N LYS A 51 18.53 20.55 26.99
CA LYS A 51 17.30 21.29 27.34
C LYS A 51 16.34 20.45 28.18
N ASN A 52 16.18 19.16 27.83
CA ASN A 52 15.37 18.21 28.59
C ASN A 52 15.95 17.93 29.98
N GLU A 53 17.27 17.79 30.10
CA GLU A 53 17.93 17.58 31.40
C GLU A 53 17.81 18.81 32.31
N LEU A 54 18.04 20.01 31.77
CA LEU A 54 17.92 21.27 32.53
C LEU A 54 16.50 21.53 33.01
N SER A 55 15.50 21.16 32.22
CA SER A 55 14.08 21.43 32.51
C SER A 55 13.39 20.28 33.25
N LYS A 56 14.12 19.23 33.66
CA LYS A 56 13.54 17.99 34.20
C LYS A 56 12.75 18.20 35.50
N ASP A 57 13.20 19.13 36.33
CA ASP A 57 12.63 19.40 37.64
C ASP A 57 11.50 20.46 37.60
N HIS A 58 11.08 20.86 36.39
CA HIS A 58 10.09 21.91 36.16
C HIS A 58 9.07 21.48 35.11
N GLU A 59 7.79 21.80 35.34
CA GLU A 59 6.71 21.48 34.40
C GLU A 59 6.73 22.46 33.22
N ALA A 60 7.19 22.02 32.04
CA ALA A 60 7.04 22.74 30.78
C ALA A 60 5.96 22.07 29.94
N THR A 61 4.94 22.81 29.51
CA THR A 61 3.80 22.25 28.75
C THR A 61 4.06 22.22 27.24
N ASN A 62 4.94 23.08 26.74
CA ASN A 62 5.30 23.18 25.33
C ASN A 62 6.83 23.17 25.12
N ALA A 63 7.27 22.71 23.94
CA ALA A 63 8.66 22.78 23.48
C ALA A 63 9.24 24.20 23.57
N HIS A 64 8.46 25.23 23.23
CA HIS A 64 8.91 26.63 23.34
C HIS A 64 9.08 27.10 24.79
N GLU A 65 8.24 26.64 25.71
CA GLU A 65 8.39 26.93 27.14
C GLU A 65 9.63 26.24 27.69
N ARG A 66 9.85 24.97 27.30
CA ARG A 66 11.06 24.23 27.65
C ARG A 66 12.33 24.90 27.12
N ASP A 67 12.30 25.37 25.88
CA ASP A 67 13.43 26.08 25.27
C ASP A 67 13.72 27.38 26.03
N SER A 68 12.69 28.17 26.33
CA SER A 68 12.81 29.42 27.10
C SER A 68 13.30 29.18 28.53
N LEU A 69 12.78 28.14 29.19
CA LEU A 69 13.17 27.75 30.55
C LEU A 69 14.62 27.26 30.57
N SER A 70 15.02 26.44 29.61
CA SER A 70 16.40 25.95 29.50
C SER A 70 17.40 27.09 29.30
N ALA A 71 17.05 28.10 28.50
CA ALA A 71 17.88 29.30 28.30
C ALA A 71 18.03 30.09 29.62
N ALA A 72 16.94 30.29 30.34
CA ALA A 72 16.94 31.00 31.62
C ALA A 72 17.73 30.25 32.70
N LEU A 73 17.56 28.93 32.81
CA LEU A 73 18.29 28.09 33.76
C LEU A 73 19.78 28.02 33.43
N LYS A 74 20.14 27.91 32.15
CA LYS A 74 21.54 27.92 31.72
C LYS A 74 22.22 29.24 32.06
N ALA A 75 21.54 30.37 31.80
CA ALA A 75 22.01 31.68 32.21
C ALA A 75 22.17 31.76 33.73
N TYR A 76 21.16 31.34 34.50
CA TYR A 76 21.23 31.33 35.96
C TYR A 76 22.42 30.52 36.48
N LEU A 77 22.64 29.30 35.97
CA LEU A 77 23.76 28.44 36.38
C LEU A 77 25.12 29.09 36.09
N HIS A 78 25.24 29.83 34.98
CA HIS A 78 26.45 30.58 34.66
C HIS A 78 26.75 31.68 35.69
N TYR A 79 25.74 32.41 36.15
CA TYR A 79 25.90 33.52 37.10
C TYR A 79 25.76 33.11 38.58
N LYS A 80 25.29 31.90 38.88
CA LYS A 80 24.99 31.41 40.24
C LYS A 80 26.13 31.66 41.22
N ASN A 81 27.36 31.29 40.86
CA ASN A 81 28.52 31.45 41.73
C ASN A 81 28.85 32.94 41.97
N LYS A 82 28.69 33.79 40.94
CA LYS A 82 28.86 35.24 41.07
C LYS A 82 27.80 35.84 41.99
N PHE A 83 26.53 35.45 41.84
CA PHE A 83 25.46 35.91 42.73
C PHE A 83 25.72 35.56 44.19
N ILE A 84 26.16 34.33 44.48
CA ILE A 84 26.48 33.87 45.84
C ILE A 84 27.64 34.70 46.41
N GLN A 85 28.72 34.87 45.64
CA GLN A 85 29.87 35.67 46.07
C GLN A 85 29.51 37.12 46.36
N ILE A 86 28.71 37.75 45.50
CA ILE A 86 28.25 39.13 45.71
C ILE A 86 27.41 39.21 46.96
N LYS A 87 26.37 38.37 47.09
CA LYS A 87 25.48 38.35 48.27
C LYS A 87 26.23 38.17 49.59
N SER A 88 27.25 37.31 49.62
CA SER A 88 28.06 37.09 50.82
C SER A 88 28.87 38.31 51.28
N LYS A 89 29.11 39.27 50.38
CA LYS A 89 29.91 40.47 50.64
C LYS A 89 29.05 41.71 50.91
N ILE A 90 27.72 41.63 50.79
CA ILE A 90 26.81 42.76 51.04
C ILE A 90 26.67 42.97 52.56
N PRO A 91 27.00 44.16 53.09
CA PRO A 91 26.74 44.49 54.50
C PRO A 91 25.25 44.48 54.83
N GLN A 92 24.90 44.18 56.09
CA GLN A 92 23.50 44.10 56.53
C GLN A 92 22.72 45.41 56.30
N GLU A 93 23.38 46.56 56.46
CA GLU A 93 22.83 47.90 56.20
C GLU A 93 22.35 48.08 54.75
N LEU A 94 23.00 47.43 53.79
CA LEU A 94 22.69 47.52 52.36
C LEU A 94 21.85 46.33 51.85
N SER A 95 21.43 45.44 52.75
CA SER A 95 20.60 44.27 52.41
C SER A 95 19.31 44.63 51.64
N PRO A 96 18.59 45.72 51.96
CA PRO A 96 17.41 46.13 51.19
C PRO A 96 17.70 46.47 49.73
N TYR A 97 18.93 46.88 49.42
CA TYR A 97 19.38 47.28 48.08
C TYR A 97 20.12 46.17 47.33
N SER A 98 20.09 44.95 47.85
CA SER A 98 20.86 43.81 47.33
C SER A 98 20.63 43.55 45.83
N SER A 99 19.40 43.66 45.33
CA SER A 99 19.09 43.50 43.90
C SER A 99 19.76 44.55 43.02
N ARG A 100 19.84 45.81 43.48
CA ARG A 100 20.48 46.91 42.75
C ARG A 100 22.00 46.72 42.72
N ILE A 101 22.60 46.36 43.86
CA ILE A 101 24.04 46.03 43.96
C ILE A 101 24.40 44.91 43.01
N ILE A 102 23.64 43.81 43.05
CA ILE A 102 23.88 42.66 42.16
C ILE A 102 23.80 43.10 40.70
N GLY A 103 22.86 43.96 40.35
CA GLY A 103 22.72 44.50 39.00
C GLY A 103 23.96 45.26 38.53
N GLU A 104 24.41 46.25 39.30
CA GLU A 104 25.58 47.08 38.97
C GLU A 104 26.85 46.23 38.87
N VAL A 105 27.04 45.29 39.80
CA VAL A 105 28.26 44.45 39.82
C VAL A 105 28.31 43.49 38.63
N ILE A 106 27.18 42.92 38.22
CA ILE A 106 27.15 42.01 37.08
C ILE A 106 27.31 42.77 35.76
N LYS A 107 26.90 44.05 35.71
CA LYS A 107 27.18 44.96 34.59
C LYS A 107 28.65 45.41 34.50
N GLY A 108 29.49 45.03 35.47
CA GLY A 108 30.94 45.24 35.43
C GLY A 108 31.48 46.22 36.48
N MET A 109 30.62 46.78 37.35
CA MET A 109 31.06 47.66 38.42
C MET A 109 31.78 46.88 39.54
N PRO A 110 32.91 47.36 40.06
CA PRO A 110 33.54 46.81 41.26
C PRO A 110 32.57 46.82 42.46
N ILE A 111 32.62 45.78 43.28
CA ILE A 111 31.72 45.61 44.43
C ILE A 111 31.77 46.81 45.40
N LYS A 112 32.95 47.41 45.60
CA LYS A 112 33.11 48.57 46.49
C LYS A 112 32.41 49.82 45.92
N GLU A 113 32.62 50.10 44.64
CA GLU A 113 32.01 51.23 43.93
C GLU A 113 30.48 51.12 43.90
N ALA A 114 29.95 49.90 43.76
CA ALA A 114 28.51 49.65 43.86
C ALA A 114 27.93 49.94 45.25
N PHE A 115 28.71 49.78 46.32
CA PHE A 115 28.28 50.16 47.68
C PHE A 115 28.28 51.67 47.88
N ASP A 116 29.33 52.34 47.41
CA ASP A 116 29.51 53.77 47.58
C ASP A 116 28.42 54.55 46.84
N LYS A 117 28.11 54.17 45.60
CA LYS A 117 27.01 54.75 44.81
C LYS A 117 25.65 54.68 45.51
N ILE A 118 25.35 53.56 46.19
CA ILE A 118 24.08 53.42 46.91
C ILE A 118 24.09 54.24 48.20
N LYS A 119 25.24 54.39 48.86
CA LYS A 119 25.36 55.26 50.04
C LYS A 119 25.25 56.74 49.70
N GLU A 120 25.73 57.15 48.53
CA GLU A 120 25.56 58.53 48.02
C GLU A 120 24.08 58.82 47.70
N ASP A 121 23.41 57.93 46.97
CA ASP A 121 21.96 58.03 46.71
C ASP A 121 21.10 58.11 47.99
N LEU A 122 21.57 57.52 49.09
CA LEU A 122 20.90 57.58 50.39
C LEU A 122 21.10 58.92 51.09
N LYS A 123 22.29 59.53 50.95
CA LYS A 123 22.60 60.85 51.51
C LYS A 123 21.88 61.97 50.77
N GLU A 124 21.82 61.92 49.44
CA GLU A 124 21.11 62.92 48.64
C GLU A 124 19.61 63.01 48.97
N LYS A 125 19.00 61.92 49.44
CA LYS A 125 17.59 61.91 49.87
C LYS A 125 17.34 62.46 51.27
N GLU A 126 18.36 62.56 52.12
CA GLU A 126 18.22 63.16 53.46
C GLU A 126 18.36 64.70 53.41
N ASP A 127 19.06 65.25 52.42
CA ASP A 127 19.32 66.70 52.30
C ASP A 127 18.16 67.52 51.67
N GLU A 128 17.16 66.88 51.06
CA GLU A 128 16.00 67.57 50.45
C GLU A 128 14.88 67.96 51.45
N VAL A 129 14.96 67.57 52.74
CA VAL A 129 13.93 67.93 53.74
C VAL A 129 14.33 69.17 54.54
N LYS A 130 14.39 70.33 53.89
CA LYS A 130 14.28 71.64 54.56
C LYS A 130 12.86 72.18 54.33
N VAL A 131 12.03 72.13 55.38
CA VAL A 131 10.66 72.66 55.35
C VAL A 131 10.70 74.19 55.36
N GLU A 132 10.44 74.82 54.23
CA GLU A 132 10.00 76.22 54.16
C GLU A 132 8.60 76.33 54.79
N GLN A 133 8.43 77.20 55.79
CA GLN A 133 7.11 77.53 56.35
C GLN A 133 6.30 78.33 55.32
N ARG A 134 5.44 77.64 54.55
CA ARG A 134 4.45 78.27 53.66
C ARG A 134 3.19 78.66 54.45
N ASN A 135 2.55 79.75 54.02
CA ASN A 135 1.35 80.31 54.64
C ASN A 135 0.16 79.30 54.57
N PRO A 136 -0.60 79.05 55.66
CA PRO A 136 -1.66 78.03 55.69
C PRO A 136 -2.76 78.22 54.65
N GLU A 137 -3.08 79.47 54.28
CA GLU A 137 -4.13 79.78 53.29
C GLU A 137 -3.73 79.38 51.86
N ASP A 138 -2.45 79.57 51.49
CA ASP A 138 -1.93 79.17 50.18
C ASP A 138 -1.89 77.63 50.04
N ILE A 139 -1.56 76.93 51.13
CA ILE A 139 -1.57 75.46 51.18
C ILE A 139 -2.99 74.92 50.97
N ILE A 140 -4.01 75.53 51.61
CA ILE A 140 -5.41 75.11 51.47
C ILE A 140 -5.90 75.32 50.04
N LEU A 141 -5.54 76.44 49.40
CA LEU A 141 -5.91 76.74 48.01
C LEU A 141 -5.21 75.83 47.00
N GLU A 142 -3.93 75.49 47.22
CA GLU A 142 -3.22 74.49 46.41
C GLU A 142 -3.85 73.10 46.58
N GLN A 143 -4.14 72.69 47.82
CA GLN A 143 -4.78 71.40 48.10
C GLN A 143 -6.19 71.31 47.50
N SER A 144 -6.99 72.39 47.52
CA SER A 144 -8.32 72.39 46.92
C SER A 144 -8.26 72.23 45.39
N LYS A 145 -7.31 72.89 44.72
CA LYS A 145 -7.07 72.72 43.27
C LYS A 145 -6.62 71.29 42.93
N ILE A 146 -5.78 70.71 43.77
CA ILE A 146 -5.33 69.31 43.63
C ILE A 146 -6.52 68.35 43.76
N ILE A 147 -7.36 68.54 44.78
CA ILE A 147 -8.57 67.73 45.00
C ILE A 147 -9.54 67.85 43.81
N GLU A 148 -9.72 69.05 43.27
CA GLU A 148 -10.57 69.30 42.10
C GLU A 148 -10.05 68.57 40.86
N ASN A 149 -8.74 68.67 40.57
CA ASN A 149 -8.09 67.94 39.48
C ASN A 149 -8.22 66.41 39.66
N TYR A 150 -8.05 65.90 40.88
CA TYR A 150 -8.27 64.47 41.15
C TYR A 150 -9.74 64.04 40.93
N LYS A 151 -10.71 64.88 41.30
CA LYS A 151 -12.14 64.61 41.01
C LYS A 151 -12.42 64.61 39.51
N GLU A 152 -11.84 65.54 38.75
CA GLU A 152 -11.95 65.55 37.29
C GLU A 152 -11.37 64.29 36.67
N LYS A 153 -10.15 63.89 37.07
CA LYS A 153 -9.51 62.64 36.63
C LYS A 153 -10.36 61.42 36.96
N GLN A 154 -10.94 61.37 38.17
CA GLN A 154 -11.81 60.27 38.58
C GLN A 154 -13.07 60.18 37.70
N ASN A 155 -13.65 61.33 37.34
CA ASN A 155 -14.81 61.39 36.45
C ASN A 155 -14.47 60.94 35.02
N ILE A 156 -13.31 61.33 34.48
CA ILE A 156 -12.83 60.87 33.17
C ILE A 156 -12.63 59.36 33.20
N LEU A 157 -11.92 58.84 34.20
CA LEU A 157 -11.65 57.41 34.33
C LEU A 157 -12.94 56.59 34.47
N LYS A 158 -13.95 57.12 35.18
CA LYS A 158 -15.26 56.48 35.28
C LYS A 158 -15.96 56.40 33.92
N LYS A 159 -15.94 57.48 33.13
CA LYS A 159 -16.51 57.49 31.76
C LYS A 159 -15.80 56.51 30.84
N ASP A 160 -14.47 56.45 30.92
CA ASP A 160 -13.67 55.50 30.14
C ASP A 160 -13.99 54.05 30.53
N PHE A 161 -14.16 53.78 31.83
CA PHE A 161 -14.56 52.47 32.31
C PHE A 161 -15.94 52.06 31.78
N GLU A 162 -16.93 52.96 31.84
CA GLU A 162 -18.27 52.72 31.30
C GLU A 162 -18.22 52.45 29.78
N LYS A 163 -17.39 53.19 29.04
CA LYS A 163 -17.19 52.97 27.61
C LYS A 163 -16.57 51.59 27.33
N ILE A 164 -15.48 51.25 28.00
CA ILE A 164 -14.80 49.94 27.87
C ILE A 164 -15.75 48.80 28.25
N GLN A 165 -16.59 48.99 29.27
CA GLN A 165 -17.59 47.99 29.66
C GLN A 165 -18.64 47.81 28.56
N SER A 166 -19.13 48.89 27.95
CA SER A 166 -20.07 48.81 26.84
C SER A 166 -19.48 48.13 25.60
N GLU A 167 -18.20 48.40 25.29
CA GLU A 167 -17.48 47.77 24.20
C GLU A 167 -17.29 46.28 24.44
N ASN A 168 -16.92 45.88 25.67
CA ASN A 168 -16.81 44.46 26.05
C ASN A 168 -18.14 43.72 25.89
N VAL A 169 -19.26 44.31 26.31
CA VAL A 169 -20.59 43.72 26.10
C VAL A 169 -20.89 43.56 24.60
N GLY A 170 -20.57 44.57 23.79
CA GLY A 170 -20.74 44.52 22.34
C GLY A 170 -19.86 43.45 21.67
N LEU A 171 -18.61 43.32 22.09
CA LEU A 171 -17.69 42.29 21.60
C LEU A 171 -18.14 40.89 21.99
N ASN A 172 -18.58 40.69 23.24
CA ASN A 172 -19.11 39.40 23.70
C ASN A 172 -20.36 38.99 22.92
N LYS A 173 -21.25 39.93 22.60
CA LYS A 173 -22.42 39.64 21.76
C LYS A 173 -22.02 39.22 20.35
N LYS A 174 -21.06 39.91 19.73
CA LYS A 174 -20.52 39.53 18.42
C LYS A 174 -19.85 38.16 18.44
N LEU A 175 -19.15 37.83 19.53
CA LEU A 175 -18.54 36.52 19.72
C LEU A 175 -19.61 35.43 19.77
N GLN A 176 -20.67 35.61 20.55
CA GLN A 176 -21.80 34.67 20.60
C GLN A 176 -22.49 34.50 19.25
N GLU A 177 -22.69 35.59 18.49
CA GLU A 177 -23.24 35.53 17.13
C GLU A 177 -22.33 34.72 16.19
N LYS A 178 -21.01 34.95 16.26
CA LYS A 178 -20.02 34.19 15.49
C LYS A 178 -20.02 32.71 15.86
N ASP A 179 -20.04 32.38 17.15
CA ASP A 179 -20.06 30.99 17.64
C ASP A 179 -21.33 30.27 17.18
N SER A 180 -22.49 30.93 17.26
CA SER A 180 -23.75 30.37 16.76
C SER A 180 -23.70 30.12 15.24
N THR A 181 -23.03 31.01 14.49
CA THR A 181 -22.84 30.88 13.05
C THR A 181 -21.94 29.69 12.75
N ILE A 182 -20.81 29.56 13.46
CA ILE A 182 -19.88 28.44 13.35
C ILE A 182 -20.61 27.11 13.59
N MET A 183 -21.35 26.99 14.69
CA MET A 183 -22.14 25.80 15.00
C MET A 183 -23.13 25.45 13.87
N SER A 184 -23.77 26.45 13.26
CA SER A 184 -24.70 26.23 12.14
C SER A 184 -23.99 25.75 10.87
N LEU A 185 -22.80 26.27 10.59
CA LEU A 185 -22.00 25.91 9.43
C LEU A 185 -21.41 24.50 9.60
N GLU A 186 -20.93 24.17 10.79
CA GLU A 186 -20.43 22.84 11.13
C GLU A 186 -21.53 21.78 10.96
N ARG A 187 -22.76 22.05 11.41
CA ARG A 187 -23.90 21.15 11.19
C ARG A 187 -24.19 20.95 9.70
N LYS A 188 -24.23 22.04 8.91
CA LYS A 188 -24.43 21.94 7.46
C LYS A 188 -23.31 21.15 6.78
N LEU A 189 -22.07 21.35 7.19
CA LEU A 189 -20.91 20.63 6.66
C LEU A 189 -21.01 19.14 6.99
N PHE A 190 -21.39 18.80 8.22
CA PHE A 190 -21.62 17.42 8.63
C PHE A 190 -22.72 16.74 7.79
N ASP A 191 -23.85 17.42 7.57
CA ASP A 191 -24.94 16.90 6.74
C ASP A 191 -24.52 16.68 5.28
N ILE A 192 -23.72 17.60 4.72
CA ILE A 192 -23.19 17.47 3.36
C ILE A 192 -22.24 16.27 3.27
N LEU A 193 -21.31 16.13 4.24
CA LEU A 193 -20.37 15.03 4.28
C LEU A 193 -21.07 13.67 4.45
N ASP A 194 -22.10 13.58 5.30
CA ASP A 194 -22.89 12.35 5.46
C ASP A 194 -23.62 11.97 4.16
N ARG A 195 -24.21 12.95 3.47
CA ARG A 195 -24.84 12.73 2.15
C ARG A 195 -23.83 12.24 1.12
N GLN A 196 -22.69 12.92 0.98
CA GLN A 196 -21.64 12.51 0.05
C GLN A 196 -21.12 11.10 0.36
N LYS A 197 -20.92 10.77 1.64
CA LYS A 197 -20.52 9.43 2.05
C LYS A 197 -21.56 8.37 1.65
N LYS A 198 -22.84 8.65 1.88
CA LYS A 198 -23.94 7.76 1.47
C LYS A 198 -24.01 7.60 -0.05
N GLU A 199 -23.81 8.68 -0.81
CA GLU A 199 -23.77 8.64 -2.27
C GLU A 199 -22.58 7.83 -2.79
N ALA A 200 -21.38 8.06 -2.26
CA ALA A 200 -20.19 7.28 -2.63
C ALA A 200 -20.34 5.78 -2.35
N LEU A 201 -20.95 5.43 -1.21
CA LEU A 201 -21.29 4.03 -0.90
C LEU A 201 -22.29 3.44 -1.90
N LYS A 202 -23.34 4.19 -2.26
CA LYS A 202 -24.30 3.76 -3.28
C LYS A 202 -23.63 3.57 -4.64
N GLU A 203 -22.78 4.50 -5.07
CA GLU A 203 -22.04 4.38 -6.32
C GLU A 203 -21.13 3.15 -6.35
N ASN A 204 -20.42 2.87 -5.26
CA ASN A 204 -19.58 1.68 -5.16
C ASN A 204 -20.42 0.40 -5.28
N VAL A 205 -21.56 0.32 -4.59
CA VAL A 205 -22.48 -0.82 -4.72
C VAL A 205 -22.99 -0.96 -6.16
N ILE A 206 -23.34 0.15 -6.82
CA ILE A 206 -23.78 0.14 -8.23
C ILE A 206 -22.64 -0.35 -9.14
N LYS A 207 -21.41 0.14 -8.96
CA LYS A 207 -20.23 -0.29 -9.72
C LYS A 207 -19.99 -1.79 -9.57
N THR A 208 -20.00 -2.30 -8.34
CA THR A 208 -19.84 -3.74 -8.07
C THR A 208 -20.94 -4.56 -8.74
N LYS A 209 -22.20 -4.15 -8.59
CA LYS A 209 -23.34 -4.84 -9.23
C LYS A 209 -23.25 -4.81 -10.75
N ASN A 210 -22.83 -3.70 -11.35
CA ASN A 210 -22.65 -3.60 -12.79
C ASN A 210 -21.52 -4.50 -13.29
N PHE A 211 -20.43 -4.62 -12.54
CA PHE A 211 -19.35 -5.55 -12.85
C PHE A 211 -19.84 -7.01 -12.80
N GLU A 212 -20.63 -7.36 -11.79
CA GLU A 212 -21.25 -8.68 -11.68
C GLU A 212 -22.22 -8.96 -12.84
N ILE A 213 -23.10 -8.01 -13.17
CA ILE A 213 -24.03 -8.12 -14.31
C ILE A 213 -23.27 -8.32 -15.62
N THR A 214 -22.21 -7.57 -15.87
CA THR A 214 -21.41 -7.71 -17.10
C THR A 214 -20.71 -9.06 -17.17
N SER A 215 -20.20 -9.56 -16.04
CA SER A 215 -19.59 -10.89 -15.95
C SER A 215 -20.62 -11.99 -16.19
N LEU A 216 -21.77 -11.92 -15.53
CA LEU A 216 -22.88 -12.86 -15.72
C LEU A 216 -23.39 -12.86 -17.16
N ARG A 217 -23.52 -11.69 -17.80
CA ARG A 217 -23.91 -11.61 -19.22
C ARG A 217 -22.91 -12.33 -20.12
N LYS A 218 -21.61 -12.13 -19.92
CA LYS A 218 -20.57 -12.87 -20.66
C LYS A 218 -20.68 -14.38 -20.46
N SER A 219 -20.89 -14.83 -19.21
CA SER A 219 -21.10 -16.25 -18.92
C SER A 219 -22.33 -16.81 -19.62
N VAL A 220 -23.44 -16.06 -19.63
CA VAL A 220 -24.66 -16.44 -20.35
C VAL A 220 -24.41 -16.56 -21.85
N ASP A 221 -23.67 -15.63 -22.46
CA ASP A 221 -23.36 -15.69 -23.89
C ASP A 221 -22.47 -16.89 -24.23
N ILE A 222 -21.47 -17.19 -23.40
CA ILE A 222 -20.63 -18.41 -23.56
C ILE A 222 -21.47 -19.69 -23.42
N LEU A 223 -22.40 -19.71 -22.46
CA LEU A 223 -23.28 -20.87 -22.28
C LEU A 223 -24.24 -21.02 -23.46
N LYS A 224 -24.79 -19.92 -23.99
CA LYS A 224 -25.66 -19.95 -25.18
C LYS A 224 -24.93 -20.46 -26.41
N THR A 225 -23.70 -20.00 -26.67
CA THR A 225 -22.92 -20.50 -27.80
C THR A 225 -22.62 -21.98 -27.65
N LYS A 226 -22.27 -22.44 -26.44
CA LYS A 226 -22.06 -23.87 -26.16
C LYS A 226 -23.33 -24.70 -26.35
N VAL A 227 -24.48 -24.22 -25.89
CA VAL A 227 -25.77 -24.88 -26.09
C VAL A 227 -26.10 -25.00 -27.58
N ASN A 228 -25.88 -23.94 -28.36
CA ASN A 228 -26.12 -23.97 -29.80
C ASN A 228 -25.21 -24.98 -30.51
N LEU A 229 -23.91 -25.02 -30.17
CA LEU A 229 -22.96 -26.00 -30.72
C LEU A 229 -23.39 -27.44 -30.41
N LEU A 230 -23.76 -27.71 -29.15
CA LEU A 230 -24.23 -29.04 -28.73
C LEU A 230 -25.58 -29.41 -29.36
N ALA A 231 -26.44 -28.43 -29.63
CA ALA A 231 -27.70 -28.66 -30.32
C ALA A 231 -27.48 -29.02 -31.79
N GLU A 232 -26.56 -28.34 -32.48
CA GLU A 232 -26.16 -28.69 -33.85
C GLU A 232 -25.52 -30.08 -33.92
N GLU A 233 -24.62 -30.41 -32.98
CA GLU A 233 -24.01 -31.73 -32.90
C GLU A 233 -25.06 -32.82 -32.65
N ASN A 234 -26.00 -32.60 -31.72
CA ASN A 234 -27.12 -33.52 -31.51
C ASN A 234 -28.00 -33.70 -32.76
N LYS A 235 -28.22 -32.62 -33.53
CA LYS A 235 -28.99 -32.71 -34.77
C LYS A 235 -28.29 -33.62 -35.78
N ARG A 236 -26.98 -33.42 -35.99
CA ARG A 236 -26.16 -34.28 -36.86
C ARG A 236 -26.18 -35.74 -36.40
N LEU A 237 -26.08 -35.99 -35.10
CA LEU A 237 -26.17 -37.35 -34.55
C LEU A 237 -27.55 -37.98 -34.75
N LYS A 238 -28.64 -37.21 -34.66
CA LYS A 238 -29.99 -37.71 -34.96
C LYS A 238 -30.17 -38.07 -36.44
N GLU A 239 -29.58 -37.28 -37.34
CA GLU A 239 -29.58 -37.56 -38.78
C GLU A 239 -28.79 -38.83 -39.13
N LEU A 240 -27.81 -39.23 -38.30
CA LEU A 240 -27.07 -40.48 -38.45
C LEU A 240 -27.86 -41.72 -38.06
N LYS A 241 -28.76 -41.62 -37.08
CA LYS A 241 -29.45 -42.79 -36.50
C LYS A 241 -30.16 -43.67 -37.55
N PRO A 242 -30.88 -43.14 -38.55
CA PRO A 242 -31.48 -43.94 -39.61
C PRO A 242 -30.44 -44.66 -40.50
N LEU A 243 -29.27 -44.05 -40.73
CA LEU A 243 -28.17 -44.65 -41.49
C LEU A 243 -27.50 -45.80 -40.72
N MET A 244 -27.65 -45.85 -39.40
CA MET A 244 -27.17 -46.98 -38.60
C MET A 244 -28.07 -48.21 -38.70
N GLU A 245 -29.33 -48.03 -39.11
CA GLU A 245 -30.34 -49.10 -39.18
C GLU A 245 -30.37 -49.78 -40.56
N SER A 246 -29.66 -49.27 -41.56
CA SER A 246 -29.54 -49.90 -42.89
C SER A 246 -28.51 -51.04 -42.90
N GLU A 247 -28.90 -52.22 -43.39
CA GLU A 247 -28.07 -53.45 -43.39
C GLU A 247 -26.85 -53.44 -44.33
N ASP A 248 -26.78 -52.45 -45.23
CA ASP A 248 -25.79 -52.33 -46.30
C ASP A 248 -24.54 -51.54 -45.90
N ILE A 249 -24.47 -51.07 -44.65
CA ILE A 249 -23.44 -50.15 -44.16
C ILE A 249 -22.70 -50.74 -42.96
N ILE A 250 -21.37 -50.58 -42.94
CA ILE A 250 -20.52 -50.86 -41.78
C ILE A 250 -20.14 -49.52 -41.13
N ILE A 251 -20.33 -49.41 -39.81
CA ILE A 251 -19.92 -48.24 -39.04
C ILE A 251 -18.58 -48.52 -38.39
N GLY A 252 -17.55 -47.79 -38.81
CA GLY A 252 -16.26 -47.74 -38.15
C GLY A 252 -16.13 -46.56 -37.18
N LYS A 253 -15.04 -46.58 -36.41
CA LYS A 253 -14.71 -45.54 -35.42
C LYS A 253 -13.58 -44.66 -35.94
N VAL A 254 -13.68 -43.36 -35.75
CA VAL A 254 -12.64 -42.41 -36.16
C VAL A 254 -11.69 -42.20 -35.00
N LEU A 255 -10.41 -42.49 -35.23
CA LEU A 255 -9.32 -42.12 -34.33
C LEU A 255 -8.61 -40.89 -34.93
N PRO A 256 -8.73 -39.70 -34.29
CA PRO A 256 -8.17 -38.46 -34.84
C PRO A 256 -6.65 -38.50 -35.00
N VAL A 257 -5.96 -39.07 -34.01
CA VAL A 257 -4.50 -39.21 -33.98
C VAL A 257 -4.18 -40.63 -33.53
N PHE A 258 -3.40 -41.36 -34.31
CA PHE A 258 -2.95 -42.71 -33.96
C PHE A 258 -1.93 -42.64 -32.81
N SER A 259 -2.40 -42.76 -31.57
CA SER A 259 -1.57 -42.74 -30.37
C SER A 259 -2.16 -43.62 -29.27
N ILE A 260 -1.34 -44.02 -28.30
CA ILE A 260 -1.76 -44.84 -27.15
C ILE A 260 -2.87 -44.14 -26.36
N ASP A 261 -2.71 -42.83 -26.11
CA ASP A 261 -3.73 -42.05 -25.39
C ASP A 261 -5.01 -41.88 -26.19
N GLY A 262 -4.90 -41.75 -27.51
CA GLY A 262 -6.04 -41.72 -28.41
C GLY A 262 -6.86 -43.01 -28.34
N ILE A 263 -6.20 -44.17 -28.43
CA ILE A 263 -6.85 -45.49 -28.34
C ILE A 263 -7.45 -45.68 -26.95
N ARG A 264 -6.70 -45.38 -25.88
CA ARG A 264 -7.16 -45.51 -24.49
C ARG A 264 -8.40 -44.65 -24.20
N ASN A 265 -8.48 -43.44 -24.76
CA ASN A 265 -9.64 -42.57 -24.61
C ASN A 265 -10.88 -43.15 -25.30
N LEU A 266 -10.73 -43.74 -26.49
CA LEU A 266 -11.85 -44.41 -27.16
C LEU A 266 -12.32 -45.64 -26.37
N VAL A 267 -11.40 -46.45 -25.83
CA VAL A 267 -11.76 -47.61 -24.99
C VAL A 267 -12.47 -47.16 -23.70
N LYS A 268 -11.97 -46.12 -23.02
CA LYS A 268 -12.59 -45.60 -21.79
C LYS A 268 -14.02 -45.09 -21.99
N ASN A 269 -14.31 -44.49 -23.14
CA ASN A 269 -15.64 -44.02 -23.49
C ASN A 269 -16.57 -45.13 -24.03
N GLN A 270 -16.11 -46.39 -24.06
CA GLN A 270 -16.77 -47.51 -24.74
C GLN A 270 -17.03 -47.26 -26.24
N ASP A 271 -16.24 -46.39 -26.85
CA ASP A 271 -16.36 -46.03 -28.25
C ASP A 271 -15.67 -47.04 -29.17
N LEU A 272 -14.84 -47.96 -28.65
CA LEU A 272 -14.09 -48.97 -29.43
C LEU A 272 -14.21 -50.37 -28.81
N THR A 273 -14.66 -51.34 -29.59
CA THR A 273 -14.95 -52.72 -29.19
C THR A 273 -14.33 -53.76 -30.14
N GLU A 274 -14.33 -55.04 -29.73
CA GLU A 274 -13.83 -56.16 -30.55
C GLU A 274 -14.62 -56.25 -31.88
N GLY A 275 -13.90 -56.39 -33.00
CA GLY A 275 -14.49 -56.48 -34.33
C GLY A 275 -14.81 -55.13 -35.02
N ASP A 276 -14.54 -54.00 -34.37
CA ASP A 276 -14.72 -52.68 -34.98
C ASP A 276 -13.68 -52.40 -36.09
N VAL A 277 -14.08 -51.61 -37.09
CA VAL A 277 -13.18 -51.04 -38.10
C VAL A 277 -12.74 -49.65 -37.65
N VAL A 278 -11.44 -49.38 -37.63
CA VAL A 278 -10.90 -48.11 -37.13
C VAL A 278 -10.32 -47.29 -38.28
N TYR A 279 -10.79 -46.05 -38.44
CA TYR A 279 -10.21 -45.09 -39.37
C TYR A 279 -9.25 -44.13 -38.66
N LEU A 280 -7.98 -44.17 -39.09
CA LEU A 280 -6.93 -43.29 -38.62
C LEU A 280 -6.89 -42.04 -39.51
N LYS A 281 -7.36 -40.91 -38.97
CA LYS A 281 -7.29 -39.64 -39.70
C LYS A 281 -5.84 -39.15 -39.84
N ASP A 282 -5.04 -39.38 -38.81
CA ASP A 282 -3.59 -39.20 -38.84
C ASP A 282 -2.90 -40.48 -38.35
N ALA A 283 -2.33 -41.23 -39.30
CA ALA A 283 -1.66 -42.51 -39.06
C ALA A 283 -0.15 -42.37 -38.74
N THR A 284 0.39 -41.13 -38.71
CA THR A 284 1.83 -40.91 -38.57
C THR A 284 2.34 -41.07 -37.13
N GLY A 285 1.47 -40.87 -36.13
CA GLY A 285 1.85 -40.80 -34.72
C GLY A 285 2.02 -42.14 -33.98
N GLY A 286 1.62 -43.26 -34.58
CA GLY A 286 1.61 -44.54 -33.87
C GLY A 286 2.79 -45.44 -34.24
N GLY A 287 3.38 -46.04 -33.22
CA GLY A 287 4.44 -47.05 -33.32
C GLY A 287 3.95 -48.46 -32.95
N ALA A 288 4.89 -49.37 -32.71
CA ALA A 288 4.59 -50.78 -32.39
C ALA A 288 3.65 -50.94 -31.17
N GLU A 289 3.79 -50.12 -30.13
CA GLU A 289 2.92 -50.22 -28.94
C GLU A 289 1.45 -49.85 -29.22
N ALA A 290 1.20 -48.85 -30.06
CA ALA A 290 -0.15 -48.49 -30.45
C ALA A 290 -0.80 -49.59 -31.31
N SER A 291 -0.01 -50.23 -32.19
CA SER A 291 -0.45 -51.40 -32.96
C SER A 291 -0.77 -52.60 -32.07
N LYS A 292 0.05 -52.88 -31.04
CA LYS A 292 -0.25 -53.92 -30.04
C LYS A 292 -1.53 -53.65 -29.28
N MET A 293 -1.78 -52.40 -28.89
CA MET A 293 -3.02 -52.05 -28.20
C MET A 293 -4.26 -52.27 -29.09
N LEU A 294 -4.20 -51.96 -30.39
CA LEU A 294 -5.28 -52.29 -31.32
C LEU A 294 -5.49 -53.81 -31.46
N SER A 295 -4.41 -54.58 -31.37
CA SER A 295 -4.46 -56.04 -31.33
C SER A 295 -5.11 -56.60 -30.07
N GLU A 296 -4.78 -56.08 -28.89
CA GLU A 296 -5.38 -56.51 -27.62
C GLU A 296 -6.90 -56.34 -27.62
N ILE A 297 -7.38 -55.30 -28.31
CA ILE A 297 -8.81 -55.01 -28.50
C ILE A 297 -9.43 -55.89 -29.61
N LYS A 298 -8.61 -56.48 -30.48
CA LYS A 298 -8.98 -57.29 -31.65
C LYS A 298 -9.89 -56.56 -32.65
N VAL A 299 -9.40 -55.43 -33.15
CA VAL A 299 -10.07 -54.68 -34.22
C VAL A 299 -10.08 -55.47 -35.53
N LYS A 300 -11.14 -55.31 -36.35
CA LYS A 300 -11.32 -56.08 -37.60
C LYS A 300 -10.38 -55.61 -38.71
N ALA A 301 -10.21 -54.29 -38.87
CA ALA A 301 -9.33 -53.69 -39.87
C ALA A 301 -8.98 -52.25 -39.50
N VAL A 302 -7.90 -51.74 -40.07
CA VAL A 302 -7.47 -50.33 -39.92
C VAL A 302 -7.50 -49.65 -41.29
N LEU A 303 -8.25 -48.56 -41.36
CA LEU A 303 -8.33 -47.68 -42.53
C LEU A 303 -7.39 -46.50 -42.34
N ILE A 304 -6.57 -46.19 -43.34
CA ILE A 304 -5.60 -45.10 -43.27
C ILE A 304 -5.74 -44.13 -44.44
N LEU A 305 -5.37 -42.87 -44.22
CA LEU A 305 -5.17 -41.89 -45.27
C LEU A 305 -3.69 -41.50 -45.30
N GLY A 306 -2.94 -42.01 -46.29
CA GLY A 306 -1.50 -41.72 -46.44
C GLY A 306 -0.59 -42.82 -45.91
N LYS A 307 0.56 -42.45 -45.34
CA LYS A 307 1.60 -43.40 -44.92
C LYS A 307 1.58 -43.63 -43.41
N ILE A 308 1.78 -44.88 -43.01
CA ILE A 308 2.00 -45.30 -41.62
C ILE A 308 3.50 -45.49 -41.37
N SER A 309 3.94 -45.40 -40.12
CA SER A 309 5.31 -45.75 -39.73
C SER A 309 5.63 -47.22 -40.09
N HIS A 310 6.84 -47.47 -40.61
CA HIS A 310 7.31 -48.82 -40.92
C HIS A 310 7.20 -49.77 -39.73
N GLN A 311 7.49 -49.28 -38.52
CA GLN A 311 7.40 -50.08 -37.28
C GLN A 311 5.96 -50.47 -36.95
N ALA A 312 5.01 -49.54 -37.12
CA ALA A 312 3.60 -49.83 -36.87
C ALA A 312 3.00 -50.74 -37.94
N GLN A 313 3.44 -50.61 -39.20
CA GLN A 313 3.04 -51.48 -40.29
C GLN A 313 3.52 -52.92 -40.08
N GLU A 314 4.78 -53.10 -39.68
CA GLU A 314 5.33 -54.43 -39.38
C GLU A 314 4.57 -55.11 -38.25
N GLU A 315 4.29 -54.39 -37.15
CA GLU A 315 3.56 -54.93 -36.02
C GLU A 315 2.11 -55.29 -36.41
N LEU A 316 1.40 -54.45 -37.17
CA LEU A 316 0.03 -54.75 -37.62
C LEU A 316 -0.03 -55.99 -38.53
N ILE A 317 1.00 -56.21 -39.36
CA ILE A 317 1.13 -57.43 -40.18
C ILE A 317 1.37 -58.65 -39.29
N ASP A 318 2.26 -58.54 -38.30
CA ASP A 318 2.57 -59.65 -37.40
C ASP A 318 1.33 -60.07 -36.58
N VAL A 319 0.46 -59.11 -36.22
CA VAL A 319 -0.81 -59.37 -35.51
C VAL A 319 -2.05 -59.56 -36.42
N GLU A 320 -1.87 -59.77 -37.72
CA GLU A 320 -2.97 -60.12 -38.64
C GLU A 320 -4.09 -59.08 -38.80
N ILE A 321 -3.80 -57.80 -38.56
CA ILE A 321 -4.76 -56.71 -38.78
C ILE A 321 -4.53 -56.11 -40.18
N PRO A 322 -5.48 -56.23 -41.12
CA PRO A 322 -5.33 -55.69 -42.45
C PRO A 322 -5.37 -54.16 -42.43
N ILE A 323 -4.40 -53.56 -43.11
CA ILE A 323 -4.32 -52.12 -43.38
C ILE A 323 -4.93 -51.87 -44.75
N ILE A 324 -5.91 -50.99 -44.81
CA ILE A 324 -6.64 -50.66 -46.03
C ILE A 324 -6.51 -49.15 -46.29
N ASP A 325 -6.21 -48.76 -47.53
CA ASP A 325 -6.23 -47.34 -47.90
C ASP A 325 -7.69 -46.89 -47.99
N SER A 326 -7.99 -45.80 -47.30
CA SER A 326 -9.30 -45.17 -47.33
C SER A 326 -9.76 -44.73 -48.73
N LYS A 327 -8.85 -44.59 -49.70
CA LYS A 327 -9.18 -44.31 -51.11
C LYS A 327 -9.80 -45.50 -51.84
N ASP A 328 -9.55 -46.72 -51.36
CA ASP A 328 -10.01 -47.95 -52.02
C ASP A 328 -11.48 -48.28 -51.68
N ILE A 329 -12.07 -47.58 -50.70
CA ILE A 329 -13.43 -47.82 -50.21
C ILE A 329 -14.22 -46.52 -50.27
N LYS A 330 -15.51 -46.60 -50.64
CA LYS A 330 -16.43 -45.47 -50.49
C LYS A 330 -16.75 -45.28 -49.01
N MET A 331 -16.25 -44.21 -48.43
CA MET A 331 -16.47 -43.89 -47.02
C MET A 331 -16.89 -42.44 -46.80
N GLU A 332 -17.68 -42.21 -45.76
CA GLU A 332 -18.08 -40.87 -45.31
C GLU A 332 -17.77 -40.72 -43.82
N VAL A 333 -17.08 -39.64 -43.44
CA VAL A 333 -16.66 -39.40 -42.05
C VAL A 333 -17.61 -38.41 -41.40
N ILE A 334 -18.33 -38.85 -40.36
CA ILE A 334 -19.31 -38.01 -39.66
C ILE A 334 -19.00 -38.02 -38.16
N SER A 335 -18.49 -36.88 -37.68
CA SER A 335 -18.08 -36.67 -36.28
C SER A 335 -17.09 -37.74 -35.78
N LYS A 336 -17.54 -38.70 -34.97
CA LYS A 336 -16.73 -39.78 -34.38
C LYS A 336 -16.81 -41.10 -35.16
N PHE A 337 -17.64 -41.18 -36.18
CA PHE A 337 -17.91 -42.40 -36.93
C PHE A 337 -17.45 -42.27 -38.38
N VAL A 338 -17.07 -43.40 -38.97
CA VAL A 338 -16.87 -43.53 -40.41
C VAL A 338 -17.92 -44.52 -40.93
N ILE A 339 -18.66 -44.09 -41.94
CA ILE A 339 -19.66 -44.90 -42.63
C ILE A 339 -18.96 -45.54 -43.82
N LEU A 340 -19.02 -46.86 -43.91
CA LEU A 340 -18.39 -47.66 -44.96
C LEU A 340 -19.48 -48.43 -45.69
N ASP A 341 -19.40 -48.45 -47.01
CA ASP A 341 -20.23 -49.34 -47.81
C ASP A 341 -19.76 -50.81 -47.62
N LYS A 342 -20.68 -51.71 -47.23
CA LYS A 342 -20.36 -53.08 -46.80
C LYS A 342 -19.79 -53.91 -47.94
N GLU A 343 -20.37 -53.81 -49.13
CA GLU A 343 -19.93 -54.59 -50.30
C GLU A 343 -18.51 -54.22 -50.71
N SER A 344 -18.22 -52.93 -50.82
CA SER A 344 -16.87 -52.45 -51.16
C SER A 344 -15.86 -52.77 -50.07
N PHE A 345 -16.23 -52.61 -48.79
CA PHE A 345 -15.34 -52.98 -47.68
C PHE A 345 -15.02 -54.47 -47.65
N ASP A 346 -16.01 -55.36 -47.74
CA ASP A 346 -15.78 -56.80 -47.62
C ASP A 346 -14.94 -57.35 -48.78
N LEU A 347 -15.07 -56.78 -49.98
CA LEU A 347 -14.26 -57.13 -51.15
C LEU A 347 -12.78 -56.75 -50.95
N VAL A 348 -12.51 -55.50 -50.54
CA VAL A 348 -11.14 -55.02 -50.29
C VAL A 348 -10.53 -55.72 -49.08
N TYR A 349 -11.34 -55.97 -48.03
CA TYR A 349 -10.93 -56.68 -46.83
C TYR A 349 -10.44 -58.10 -47.15
N LYS A 350 -11.18 -58.86 -47.97
CA LYS A 350 -10.77 -60.23 -48.38
C LYS A 350 -9.42 -60.21 -49.11
N ILE A 351 -9.28 -59.33 -50.11
CA ILE A 351 -8.05 -59.20 -50.89
C ILE A 351 -6.86 -58.85 -49.99
N LYS A 352 -7.03 -57.85 -49.11
CA LYS A 352 -5.96 -57.40 -48.21
C LYS A 352 -5.60 -58.44 -47.15
N LYS A 353 -6.59 -59.19 -46.66
CA LYS A 353 -6.36 -60.29 -45.71
C LYS A 353 -5.57 -61.44 -46.35
N GLU A 354 -5.89 -61.80 -47.59
CA GLU A 354 -5.12 -62.80 -48.35
C GLU A 354 -3.68 -62.34 -48.60
N GLN A 355 -3.50 -61.07 -49.01
CA GLN A 355 -2.16 -60.47 -49.18
C GLN A 355 -1.36 -60.47 -47.87
N LEU A 356 -2.02 -60.16 -46.75
CA LEU A 356 -1.38 -60.16 -45.43
C LEU A 356 -0.91 -61.57 -45.04
N LEU A 357 -1.75 -62.59 -45.27
CA LEU A 357 -1.40 -64.00 -45.02
C LEU A 357 -0.19 -64.47 -45.85
N VAL A 358 -0.10 -64.05 -47.11
CA VAL A 358 1.05 -64.35 -47.97
C VAL A 358 2.31 -63.66 -47.43
N LEU A 359 2.24 -62.35 -47.14
CA LEU A 359 3.36 -61.58 -46.60
C LEU A 359 3.89 -62.13 -45.27
N LYS A 360 3.01 -62.64 -44.40
CA LYS A 360 3.40 -63.29 -43.15
C LYS A 360 4.16 -64.59 -43.40
N LYS A 361 3.67 -65.44 -44.30
CA LYS A 361 4.34 -66.71 -44.68
C LYS A 361 5.72 -66.47 -45.30
N GLU A 362 5.85 -65.44 -46.12
CA GLU A 362 7.14 -65.03 -46.69
C GLU A 362 8.10 -64.58 -45.59
N LYS A 363 7.66 -63.71 -44.67
CA LYS A 363 8.47 -63.29 -43.51
C LYS A 363 8.88 -64.45 -42.60
N GLU A 364 7.99 -65.40 -42.32
CA GLU A 364 8.30 -66.58 -41.53
C GLU A 364 9.35 -67.47 -42.24
N SER A 365 9.20 -67.64 -43.55
CA SER A 365 10.16 -68.37 -44.38
C SER A 365 11.53 -67.70 -44.40
N ASP A 366 11.58 -66.36 -44.53
CA ASP A 366 12.81 -65.58 -44.51
C ASP A 366 13.49 -65.60 -43.13
N LYS A 367 12.70 -65.53 -42.04
CA LYS A 367 13.21 -65.71 -40.66
C LYS A 367 13.83 -67.09 -40.49
N LEU A 368 13.19 -68.16 -40.97
CA LEU A 368 13.73 -69.52 -40.94
C LEU A 368 15.01 -69.65 -41.78
N LEU A 369 15.04 -69.06 -42.97
CA LEU A 369 16.24 -69.03 -43.81
C LEU A 369 17.40 -68.28 -43.15
N LYS A 370 17.11 -67.19 -42.42
CA LYS A 370 18.10 -66.44 -41.65
C LYS A 370 18.65 -67.26 -40.49
N ILE A 371 17.79 -67.93 -39.72
CA ILE A 371 18.22 -68.86 -38.66
C ILE A 371 19.10 -69.99 -39.23
N ILE A 372 18.75 -70.55 -40.40
CA ILE A 372 19.56 -71.57 -41.06
C ILE A 372 20.92 -71.02 -41.52
N LYS A 373 20.96 -69.77 -42.03
CA LYS A 373 22.21 -69.11 -42.41
C LYS A 373 23.09 -68.81 -41.19
N ASP A 374 22.51 -68.25 -40.14
CA ASP A 374 23.20 -67.94 -38.89
C ASP A 374 23.75 -69.23 -38.24
N TYR A 375 22.98 -70.32 -38.26
CA TYR A 375 23.42 -71.64 -37.80
C TYR A 375 24.52 -72.25 -38.68
N LYS A 376 24.47 -72.06 -40.02
CA LYS A 376 25.53 -72.47 -40.93
C LYS A 376 26.82 -71.66 -40.75
N GLU A 377 26.71 -70.37 -40.42
CA GLU A 377 27.84 -69.50 -40.13
C GLU A 377 28.49 -69.85 -38.78
N GLN A 378 27.69 -70.11 -37.74
CA GLN A 378 28.18 -70.62 -36.45
C GLN A 378 28.94 -71.95 -36.62
N ARG A 379 28.41 -72.91 -37.40
CA ARG A 379 29.15 -74.16 -37.66
C ARG A 379 30.44 -73.99 -38.48
N LYS A 380 30.51 -72.99 -39.36
CA LYS A 380 31.77 -72.69 -40.09
C LYS A 380 32.84 -72.07 -39.17
N SER A 381 32.42 -71.38 -38.12
CA SER A 381 33.30 -70.87 -37.07
C SER A 381 33.88 -72.00 -36.22
N ASP A 382 33.06 -73.01 -35.87
CA ASP A 382 33.49 -74.12 -35.01
C ASP A 382 34.50 -75.10 -35.66
N TYR A 383 34.62 -75.11 -37.00
CA TYR A 383 35.59 -75.94 -37.74
C TYR A 383 36.86 -75.17 -38.18
N LYS A 384 37.03 -73.91 -37.77
CA LYS A 384 38.29 -73.15 -37.90
C LYS A 384 38.97 -73.05 -36.53
N VAL A 385 39.42 -74.18 -36.00
CA VAL A 385 40.35 -74.27 -34.87
C VAL A 385 41.56 -75.08 -35.30
#